data_AF-K1ZTN2-F1
#
_entry.id   AF-K1ZTN2-F1
#
_cell.length_a   1.000
_cell.length_b   1.000
_cell.length_c   1.000
_cell.angle_alpha   90.00
_cell.angle_beta   90.00
_cell.angle_gamma   90.00
#
_symmetry.space_group_name_H-M   'P 1'
#
loop_
_entity.id
_entity.type
_entity.pdbx_description
1 polymer ?
#
loop_
_entity_poly.entity_id
_entity_poly.type
_entity_poly.pdbx_seq_one_letter_code
_entity_poly.pdbx_strand_id
1 'polypeptide(L)'
;MDDHPDLSKLVFQFSPEIEQLAGALAKAQGAFKNAKKDGNNSHLNSNYAGLSSVMDCVRLPLSENGIAIMQPVSMISTGEQGLITMLVHESGQWVKAILPIPKLELKGLNDLQAFGYALSYLRRYMLQSIVGLASEDNDAAAHSGKKNPPHQSQAGFQNPRPASQGSASKGAPPAAQGTPPASPAKPEGSNTPPDQDGLPTLGGVTFNQVNGEIHAIGKATYDHKDALKACGFSFRSSDKVWYKKAA
;
A
#
# COMPACT_ATOMS: atom_id res chain seq x y z
N MET A 1 -6.33 32.14 -1.75
CA MET A 1 -7.73 31.69 -1.65
C MET A 1 -7.64 30.24 -1.30
N ASP A 2 -7.79 29.97 -0.01
CA ASP A 2 -7.61 28.66 0.57
C ASP A 2 -8.96 27.97 0.48
N ASP A 3 -9.16 27.29 -0.65
CA ASP A 3 -10.42 26.64 -1.03
C ASP A 3 -10.58 25.37 -0.20
N HIS A 4 -10.97 25.57 1.07
CA HIS A 4 -11.17 24.51 2.02
C HIS A 4 -12.28 23.57 1.53
N PRO A 5 -12.05 22.24 1.50
CA PRO A 5 -13.00 21.31 0.92
C PRO A 5 -14.33 21.36 1.68
N ASP A 6 -15.43 21.54 0.94
CA ASP A 6 -16.78 21.57 1.50
C ASP A 6 -17.15 20.20 2.10
N LEU A 7 -16.95 20.10 3.42
CA LEU A 7 -17.23 18.89 4.19
C LEU A 7 -18.73 18.58 4.30
N SER A 8 -19.64 19.50 3.93
CA SER A 8 -21.07 19.19 3.89
C SER A 8 -21.43 18.16 2.81
N LYS A 9 -20.57 18.01 1.79
CA LYS A 9 -20.67 16.95 0.77
C LYS A 9 -20.16 15.58 1.24
N LEU A 10 -19.49 15.48 2.39
CA LEU A 10 -18.96 14.22 2.93
C LEU A 10 -20.04 13.46 3.68
N VAL A 11 -20.85 12.67 2.96
CA VAL A 11 -21.96 11.94 3.58
C VAL A 11 -21.49 10.57 4.11
N PHE A 12 -21.40 10.46 5.43
CA PHE A 12 -21.22 9.20 6.15
C PHE A 12 -22.58 8.55 6.44
N GLN A 13 -22.74 7.27 6.13
CA GLN A 13 -23.99 6.53 6.20
C GLN A 13 -23.71 5.09 6.69
N PHE A 14 -24.69 4.46 7.33
CA PHE A 14 -24.61 3.09 7.81
C PHE A 14 -25.97 2.38 7.70
N SER A 15 -25.97 1.05 7.75
CA SER A 15 -27.19 0.24 7.91
C SER A 15 -27.89 0.55 9.24
N PRO A 16 -29.21 0.31 9.38
CA PRO A 16 -29.93 0.60 10.62
C PRO A 16 -29.33 -0.06 11.87
N GLU A 17 -28.81 -1.27 11.70
CA GLU A 17 -28.05 -2.03 12.69
C GLU A 17 -26.58 -2.17 12.22
N ILE A 18 -25.62 -2.15 13.16
CA ILE A 18 -24.17 -2.14 12.87
C ILE A 18 -23.32 -2.98 13.85
N GLU A 19 -23.92 -3.67 14.80
CA GLU A 19 -23.23 -4.34 15.92
C GLU A 19 -22.32 -5.50 15.48
N GLN A 20 -22.72 -6.27 14.46
CA GLN A 20 -21.90 -7.35 13.91
C GLN A 20 -20.72 -6.76 13.10
N LEU A 21 -20.98 -5.78 12.23
CA LEU A 21 -19.94 -5.07 11.49
C LEU A 21 -18.94 -4.37 12.42
N ALA A 22 -19.41 -3.70 13.47
CA ALA A 22 -18.55 -3.01 14.44
C ALA A 22 -17.69 -4.01 15.24
N GLY A 23 -18.29 -5.12 15.69
CA GLY A 23 -17.56 -6.20 16.38
C GLY A 23 -16.53 -6.90 15.50
N ALA A 24 -16.83 -7.08 14.20
CA ALA A 24 -15.91 -7.61 13.21
C ALA A 24 -14.78 -6.62 12.86
N LEU A 25 -15.11 -5.34 12.69
CA LEU A 25 -14.13 -4.29 12.35
C LEU A 25 -13.14 -4.06 13.50
N ALA A 26 -13.60 -4.06 14.75
CA ALA A 26 -12.72 -3.93 15.92
C ALA A 26 -11.71 -5.09 16.02
N LYS A 27 -12.13 -6.33 15.70
CA LYS A 27 -11.22 -7.49 15.62
C LYS A 27 -10.22 -7.35 14.48
N ALA A 28 -10.67 -6.97 13.28
CA ALA A 28 -9.81 -6.74 12.13
C ALA A 28 -8.76 -5.65 12.40
N GLN A 29 -9.17 -4.54 13.00
CA GLN A 29 -8.29 -3.44 13.43
C GLN A 29 -7.21 -3.91 14.41
N GLY A 30 -7.54 -4.79 15.35
CA GLY A 30 -6.58 -5.40 16.29
C GLY A 30 -5.50 -6.27 15.62
N ALA A 31 -5.70 -6.68 14.37
CA ALA A 31 -4.75 -7.44 13.55
C ALA A 31 -4.12 -6.62 12.40
N PHE A 32 -4.47 -5.34 12.24
CA PHE A 32 -3.83 -4.47 11.26
C PHE A 32 -2.35 -4.24 11.57
N LYS A 33 -1.56 -4.09 10.51
CA LYS A 33 -0.15 -3.68 10.56
C LYS A 33 -0.03 -2.29 9.97
N ASN A 34 0.92 -1.49 10.46
CA ASN A 34 1.23 -0.18 9.87
C ASN A 34 1.51 -0.32 8.36
N ALA A 35 0.93 0.59 7.55
CA ALA A 35 1.19 0.62 6.12
C ALA A 35 2.59 1.22 5.87
N LYS A 36 3.42 0.48 5.12
CA LYS A 36 4.80 0.86 4.80
C LYS A 36 4.82 2.04 3.84
N LYS A 37 5.77 2.94 4.03
CA LYS A 37 6.05 4.05 3.10
C LYS A 37 6.78 3.56 1.85
N ASP A 38 6.03 3.27 0.79
CA ASP A 38 6.53 2.88 -0.54
C ASP A 38 6.38 3.98 -1.60
N GLY A 39 5.72 5.10 -1.28
CA GLY A 39 5.59 6.29 -2.12
C GLY A 39 6.40 7.49 -1.61
N ASN A 40 6.83 8.36 -2.53
CA ASN A 40 7.57 9.61 -2.25
C ASN A 40 6.86 10.79 -2.93
N ASN A 41 6.55 11.84 -2.17
CA ASN A 41 6.04 13.12 -2.66
C ASN A 41 7.18 14.14 -2.70
N SER A 42 7.80 14.29 -3.88
CA SER A 42 8.90 15.23 -4.14
C SER A 42 8.53 16.71 -3.97
N HIS A 43 7.24 17.08 -4.01
CA HIS A 43 6.79 18.45 -3.79
C HIS A 43 6.71 18.82 -2.31
N LEU A 44 6.44 17.83 -1.43
CA LEU A 44 6.38 18.02 0.02
C LEU A 44 7.61 17.46 0.76
N ASN A 45 8.53 16.80 0.06
CA ASN A 45 9.67 16.05 0.61
C ASN A 45 9.23 15.02 1.67
N SER A 46 8.05 14.40 1.50
CA SER A 46 7.48 13.43 2.43
C SER A 46 7.27 12.06 1.78
N ASN A 47 7.58 11.00 2.53
CA ASN A 47 7.27 9.63 2.11
C ASN A 47 5.91 9.20 2.68
N TYR A 48 5.09 8.57 1.85
CA TYR A 48 3.72 8.15 2.16
C TYR A 48 3.52 6.66 1.89
N ALA A 49 2.61 6.02 2.61
CA ALA A 49 2.18 4.66 2.26
C ALA A 49 1.26 4.70 1.05
N GLY A 50 1.52 3.89 0.02
CA GLY A 50 0.73 3.79 -1.20
C GLY A 50 -0.55 2.97 -1.01
N LEU A 51 -1.45 3.06 -2.00
CA LEU A 51 -2.71 2.30 -1.97
C LEU A 51 -2.47 0.78 -1.88
N SER A 52 -1.40 0.28 -2.51
CA SER A 52 -0.97 -1.12 -2.39
C SER A 52 -0.62 -1.48 -0.94
N SER A 53 0.33 -0.79 -0.30
CA SER A 53 0.69 -1.12 1.09
C SER A 53 -0.46 -0.91 2.09
N VAL A 54 -1.41 0.00 1.83
CA VAL A 54 -2.63 0.11 2.64
C VAL A 54 -3.51 -1.12 2.45
N MET A 55 -3.77 -1.54 1.20
CA MET A 55 -4.55 -2.74 0.90
C MET A 55 -3.93 -4.02 1.49
N ASP A 56 -2.61 -4.16 1.42
CA ASP A 56 -1.90 -5.34 1.94
C ASP A 56 -1.97 -5.46 3.47
N CYS A 57 -2.13 -4.33 4.18
CA CYS A 57 -2.30 -4.31 5.63
C CYS A 57 -3.73 -4.61 6.11
N VAL A 58 -4.76 -4.34 5.30
CA VAL A 58 -6.18 -4.43 5.72
C VAL A 58 -6.95 -5.56 5.06
N ARG A 59 -6.58 -5.99 3.85
CA ARG A 59 -7.35 -6.97 3.06
C ARG A 59 -7.54 -8.30 3.80
N LEU A 60 -6.45 -8.85 4.35
CA LEU A 60 -6.52 -10.15 5.03
C LEU A 60 -7.31 -10.05 6.35
N PRO A 61 -6.98 -9.15 7.31
CA PRO A 61 -7.73 -9.08 8.57
C PRO A 61 -9.21 -8.72 8.41
N LEU A 62 -9.58 -7.91 7.41
CA LEU A 62 -10.99 -7.65 7.11
C LEU A 62 -11.68 -8.88 6.53
N SER A 63 -11.06 -9.58 5.59
CA SER A 63 -11.62 -10.81 4.99
C SER A 63 -11.74 -11.96 6.01
N GLU A 64 -10.79 -12.07 6.96
CA GLU A 64 -10.84 -13.05 8.07
C GLU A 64 -11.96 -12.75 9.08
N ASN A 65 -12.48 -11.51 9.09
CA ASN A 65 -13.63 -11.09 9.90
C ASN A 65 -14.87 -10.82 9.04
N GLY A 66 -14.97 -11.42 7.84
CA GLY A 66 -16.18 -11.36 7.01
C GLY A 66 -16.49 -9.98 6.42
N ILE A 67 -15.52 -9.05 6.35
CA ILE A 67 -15.70 -7.68 5.82
C ILE A 67 -15.09 -7.54 4.43
N ALA A 68 -15.92 -7.17 3.46
CA ALA A 68 -15.52 -6.74 2.12
C ALA A 68 -15.34 -5.21 2.02
N ILE A 69 -14.37 -4.77 1.22
CA ILE A 69 -14.18 -3.35 0.85
C ILE A 69 -14.75 -3.12 -0.56
N MET A 70 -15.54 -2.08 -0.75
CA MET A 70 -16.02 -1.61 -2.06
C MET A 70 -15.64 -0.15 -2.29
N GLN A 71 -15.05 0.15 -3.45
CA GLN A 71 -14.68 1.53 -3.86
C GLN A 71 -15.12 1.91 -5.29
N PRO A 72 -16.43 1.83 -5.63
CA PRO A 72 -16.95 2.28 -6.92
C PRO A 72 -17.01 3.81 -7.03
N VAL A 73 -17.03 4.30 -8.26
CA VAL A 73 -17.39 5.69 -8.58
C VAL A 73 -18.82 5.72 -9.09
N SER A 74 -19.61 6.69 -8.66
CA SER A 74 -20.98 6.92 -9.11
C SER A 74 -21.21 8.42 -9.33
N MET A 75 -22.27 8.79 -10.04
CA MET A 75 -22.86 10.12 -9.85
C MET A 75 -23.43 10.21 -8.43
N ILE A 76 -23.29 11.37 -7.78
CA ILE A 76 -23.88 11.66 -6.46
C ILE A 76 -25.01 12.71 -6.59
N SER A 77 -25.74 12.97 -5.50
CA SER A 77 -26.94 13.82 -5.51
C SER A 77 -26.71 15.28 -5.93
N THR A 78 -25.47 15.76 -5.91
CA THR A 78 -25.10 17.10 -6.43
C THR A 78 -24.95 17.15 -7.95
N GLY A 79 -25.05 16.02 -8.65
CA GLY A 79 -24.74 15.90 -10.08
C GLY A 79 -23.24 15.78 -10.39
N GLU A 80 -22.39 15.74 -9.36
CA GLU A 80 -20.95 15.51 -9.46
C GLU A 80 -20.63 14.00 -9.46
N GLN A 81 -19.42 13.63 -9.90
CA GLN A 81 -18.91 12.27 -9.66
C GLN A 81 -18.39 12.16 -8.22
N GLY A 82 -18.70 11.05 -7.54
CA GLY A 82 -18.23 10.76 -6.19
C GLY A 82 -17.62 9.37 -6.07
N LEU A 83 -16.53 9.28 -5.31
CA LEU A 83 -16.00 8.03 -4.81
C LEU A 83 -16.87 7.60 -3.62
N ILE A 84 -17.52 6.45 -3.77
CA ILE A 84 -18.14 5.75 -2.66
C ILE A 84 -17.08 4.83 -2.06
N THR A 85 -16.83 4.89 -0.76
CA THR A 85 -16.02 3.90 -0.03
C THR A 85 -16.90 3.24 1.01
N MET A 86 -16.98 1.91 0.97
CA MET A 86 -17.93 1.13 1.75
C MET A 86 -17.29 -0.12 2.32
N LEU A 87 -17.59 -0.45 3.57
CA LEU A 87 -17.32 -1.73 4.20
C LEU A 87 -18.64 -2.48 4.32
N VAL A 88 -18.65 -3.77 3.99
CA VAL A 88 -19.84 -4.64 4.05
C VAL A 88 -19.47 -5.93 4.78
N HIS A 89 -20.19 -6.23 5.86
CA HIS A 89 -20.05 -7.48 6.62
C HIS A 89 -20.92 -8.60 6.02
N GLU A 90 -20.56 -9.86 6.23
CA GLU A 90 -21.31 -11.03 5.78
C GLU A 90 -22.78 -11.09 6.25
N SER A 91 -23.10 -10.43 7.38
CA SER A 91 -24.48 -10.26 7.86
C SER A 91 -25.33 -9.24 7.08
N GLY A 92 -24.76 -8.61 6.04
CA GLY A 92 -25.41 -7.55 5.25
C GLY A 92 -25.35 -6.16 5.88
N GLN A 93 -24.78 -6.02 7.08
CA GLN A 93 -24.51 -4.72 7.70
C GLN A 93 -23.39 -3.97 6.97
N TRP A 94 -23.48 -2.65 6.88
CA TRP A 94 -22.56 -1.83 6.11
C TRP A 94 -22.32 -0.44 6.70
N VAL A 95 -21.15 0.13 6.40
CA VAL A 95 -20.84 1.54 6.60
C VAL A 95 -20.24 2.10 5.32
N LYS A 96 -20.60 3.34 4.97
CA LYS A 96 -20.34 3.94 3.67
C LYS A 96 -20.06 5.43 3.82
N ALA A 97 -18.92 5.89 3.31
CA ALA A 97 -18.58 7.29 3.16
C ALA A 97 -18.57 7.67 1.68
N ILE A 98 -19.15 8.82 1.34
CA ILE A 98 -19.18 9.38 -0.01
C ILE A 98 -18.32 10.64 -0.03
N LEU A 99 -17.40 10.73 -0.99
CA LEU A 99 -16.56 11.91 -1.23
C LEU A 99 -16.64 12.33 -2.71
N PRO A 100 -17.02 13.58 -3.03
CA PRO A 100 -16.94 14.10 -4.40
C PRO A 100 -15.51 14.02 -4.95
N ILE A 101 -15.37 13.72 -6.24
CA ILE A 101 -14.09 13.71 -6.93
C ILE A 101 -13.88 15.10 -7.55
N PRO A 102 -12.88 15.89 -7.10
CA PRO A 102 -12.63 17.21 -7.66
C PRO A 102 -12.09 17.07 -9.09
N LYS A 103 -12.53 17.96 -10.00
CA LYS A 103 -11.89 18.09 -11.31
C LYS A 103 -10.49 18.67 -11.11
N LEU A 104 -9.44 17.88 -11.42
CA LEU A 104 -8.06 18.34 -11.37
C LEU A 104 -7.59 18.72 -12.78
N GLU A 105 -7.07 19.94 -12.94
CA GLU A 105 -6.43 20.39 -14.17
C GLU A 105 -4.91 20.36 -13.98
N LEU A 106 -4.27 19.29 -14.47
CA LEU A 106 -2.85 19.02 -14.26
C LEU A 106 -2.06 19.17 -15.58
N LYS A 107 -1.06 20.05 -15.58
CA LYS A 107 -0.27 20.38 -16.77
C LYS A 107 0.42 19.12 -17.35
N GLY A 108 0.10 18.79 -18.60
CA GLY A 108 0.68 17.65 -19.32
C GLY A 108 -0.08 16.33 -19.16
N LEU A 109 -1.24 16.34 -18.48
CA LEU A 109 -2.15 15.20 -18.38
C LEU A 109 -3.49 15.57 -19.02
N ASN A 110 -4.20 14.58 -19.59
CA ASN A 110 -5.58 14.75 -20.03
C ASN A 110 -6.57 14.46 -18.88
N ASP A 111 -7.83 14.86 -19.04
CA ASP A 111 -8.89 14.73 -18.03
C ASP A 111 -9.02 13.31 -17.46
N LEU A 112 -8.93 12.27 -18.29
CA LEU A 112 -9.01 10.87 -17.84
C LEU A 112 -7.79 10.45 -17.01
N GLN A 113 -6.61 10.93 -17.37
CA GLN A 113 -5.39 10.70 -16.60
C GLN A 113 -5.42 11.47 -15.26
N ALA A 114 -5.80 12.74 -15.27
CA ALA A 114 -5.92 13.56 -14.08
C ALA A 114 -6.98 13.01 -13.11
N PHE A 115 -8.12 12.53 -13.64
CA PHE A 115 -9.12 11.76 -12.90
C PHE A 115 -8.54 10.47 -12.31
N GLY A 116 -7.73 9.72 -13.06
CA GLY A 116 -7.03 8.54 -12.57
C GLY A 116 -6.10 8.84 -11.39
N TYR A 117 -5.32 9.92 -11.47
CA TYR A 117 -4.48 10.42 -10.37
C TYR A 117 -5.32 10.79 -9.14
N ALA A 118 -6.40 11.56 -9.32
CA ALA A 118 -7.32 11.93 -8.24
C ALA A 118 -7.90 10.68 -7.56
N LEU A 119 -8.50 9.77 -8.34
CA LEU A 119 -9.16 8.57 -7.84
C LEU A 119 -8.20 7.64 -7.08
N SER A 120 -6.96 7.48 -7.54
CA SER A 120 -5.93 6.71 -6.83
C SER A 120 -5.54 7.32 -5.48
N TYR A 121 -5.49 8.65 -5.38
CA TYR A 121 -5.22 9.37 -4.14
C TYR A 121 -6.41 9.27 -3.17
N LEU A 122 -7.62 9.58 -3.64
CA LEU A 122 -8.85 9.55 -2.83
C LEU A 122 -9.15 8.15 -2.29
N ARG A 123 -8.99 7.10 -3.11
CA ARG A 123 -9.19 5.70 -2.67
C ARG A 123 -8.33 5.36 -1.47
N ARG A 124 -7.08 5.83 -1.42
CA ARG A 124 -6.20 5.62 -0.28
C ARG A 124 -6.72 6.32 0.97
N TYR A 125 -6.92 7.64 0.93
CA TYR A 125 -7.31 8.39 2.14
C TYR A 125 -8.68 7.97 2.66
N MET A 126 -9.65 7.69 1.78
CA MET A 126 -10.96 7.19 2.19
C MET A 126 -10.90 5.79 2.79
N LEU A 127 -10.04 4.90 2.27
CA LEU A 127 -9.83 3.58 2.86
C LEU A 127 -9.14 3.68 4.23
N GLN A 128 -8.04 4.43 4.33
CA GLN A 128 -7.34 4.67 5.60
C GLN A 128 -8.29 5.27 6.66
N SER A 129 -9.13 6.23 6.27
CA SER A 129 -10.11 6.86 7.15
C SER A 129 -11.19 5.88 7.62
N ILE A 130 -11.88 5.17 6.70
CA ILE A 130 -13.04 4.33 7.08
C ILE A 130 -12.66 3.10 7.93
N VAL A 131 -11.42 2.62 7.81
CA VAL A 131 -10.91 1.49 8.63
C VAL A 131 -10.06 1.96 9.82
N GLY A 132 -9.81 3.26 9.98
CA GLY A 132 -8.98 3.80 11.07
C GLY A 132 -7.48 3.47 10.97
N LEU A 133 -6.94 3.18 9.77
CA LEU A 133 -5.53 2.87 9.58
C LEU A 133 -4.68 4.15 9.41
N ALA A 134 -3.99 4.53 10.48
CA ALA A 134 -2.97 5.58 10.43
C ALA A 134 -1.82 5.22 9.45
N SER A 135 -1.31 6.23 8.75
CA SER A 135 0.02 6.18 8.14
C SER A 135 1.08 6.17 9.25
N GLU A 136 2.26 5.60 8.98
CA GLU A 136 3.45 6.00 9.74
C GLU A 136 3.78 7.47 9.44
N ASP A 137 4.25 8.20 10.45
CA ASP A 137 4.19 9.66 10.61
C ASP A 137 2.81 10.31 10.49
N ASN A 138 2.56 11.16 11.49
CA ASN A 138 1.61 12.25 11.43
C ASN A 138 2.14 13.35 10.49
N ASP A 139 1.60 13.47 9.26
CA ASP A 139 1.98 14.52 8.28
C ASP A 139 1.90 15.96 8.87
N ALA A 140 1.05 16.20 9.88
CA ALA A 140 0.98 17.50 10.55
C ALA A 140 2.28 17.87 11.31
N ALA A 141 3.10 16.88 11.70
CA ALA A 141 4.41 17.12 12.28
C ALA A 141 5.44 17.61 11.24
N ALA A 142 5.29 17.23 9.97
CA ALA A 142 6.13 17.73 8.88
C ALA A 142 5.78 19.17 8.47
N HIS A 143 4.50 19.55 8.57
CA HIS A 143 4.04 20.92 8.32
C HIS A 143 4.19 21.87 9.53
N SER A 144 4.34 21.33 10.75
CA SER A 144 4.65 22.12 11.95
C SER A 144 6.11 22.57 11.93
N GLY A 145 6.35 23.74 11.33
CA GLY A 145 7.70 24.27 11.07
C GLY A 145 8.65 24.19 12.28
N LYS A 146 9.86 23.68 12.05
CA LYS A 146 10.88 23.32 13.05
C LYS A 146 11.27 24.48 13.99
N LYS A 147 10.51 24.66 15.07
CA LYS A 147 10.98 25.36 16.26
C LYS A 147 11.69 24.35 17.16
N ASN A 148 13.02 24.36 17.14
CA ASN A 148 13.81 23.62 18.12
C ASN A 148 13.36 24.05 19.53
N PRO A 149 13.05 23.11 20.45
CA PRO A 149 12.89 23.45 21.85
C PRO A 149 14.21 24.06 22.37
N PRO A 150 14.19 25.20 23.08
CA PRO A 150 15.39 25.69 23.75
C PRO A 150 15.84 24.64 24.78
N HIS A 151 17.14 24.39 24.82
CA HIS A 151 17.74 23.37 25.67
C HIS A 151 17.61 23.75 27.16
N GLN A 152 16.52 23.32 27.80
CA GLN A 152 16.29 23.55 29.22
C GLN A 152 17.00 22.45 30.03
N SER A 153 17.98 22.87 30.82
CA SER A 153 18.82 21.99 31.63
C SER A 153 18.02 21.32 32.75
N GLN A 154 18.10 19.99 32.83
CA GLN A 154 17.61 19.27 34.01
C GLN A 154 18.55 19.53 35.20
N ALA A 155 18.08 20.32 36.16
CA ALA A 155 18.65 20.32 37.50
C ALA A 155 18.47 18.93 38.12
N GLY A 156 19.53 18.40 38.73
CA GLY A 156 19.59 16.98 39.08
C GLY A 156 18.97 16.62 40.44
N PHE A 157 18.67 15.32 40.59
CA PHE A 157 18.58 14.67 41.90
C PHE A 157 19.69 13.63 42.00
N GLN A 158 20.58 13.82 42.98
CA GLN A 158 21.64 12.87 43.33
C GLN A 158 21.16 11.95 44.46
N ASN A 159 21.55 10.68 44.44
CA ASN A 159 21.86 9.92 45.65
C ASN A 159 22.73 8.67 45.32
N PRO A 160 23.41 8.03 46.30
CA PRO A 160 24.84 7.79 46.13
C PRO A 160 25.23 6.33 45.89
N ARG A 161 26.51 6.16 45.53
CA ARG A 161 27.16 4.87 45.26
C ARG A 161 28.02 4.42 46.45
N PRO A 162 27.87 3.17 46.94
CA PRO A 162 28.91 2.51 47.72
C PRO A 162 29.93 1.76 46.84
N ALA A 163 31.16 1.67 47.33
CA ALA A 163 32.24 0.79 46.89
C ALA A 163 32.53 -0.21 48.04
N SER A 164 33.19 -1.37 47.90
CA SER A 164 33.61 -2.22 46.77
C SER A 164 34.15 -3.57 47.34
N GLN A 165 34.61 -4.50 46.48
CA GLN A 165 35.30 -5.77 46.81
C GLN A 165 34.38 -6.92 47.33
N GLY A 166 34.58 -8.20 46.97
CA GLY A 166 35.46 -8.75 45.92
C GLY A 166 35.56 -10.29 45.87
N SER A 167 36.19 -10.80 44.79
CA SER A 167 36.76 -12.16 44.58
C SER A 167 35.87 -13.34 44.12
N ALA A 168 36.29 -13.99 43.00
CA ALA A 168 36.15 -15.39 42.53
C ALA A 168 34.78 -16.13 42.59
N SER A 169 34.33 -16.94 41.60
CA SER A 169 34.77 -17.35 40.23
C SER A 169 33.57 -18.08 39.54
N LYS A 170 33.58 -18.89 38.45
CA LYS A 170 34.60 -19.59 37.60
C LYS A 170 33.95 -20.10 36.28
N GLY A 171 34.59 -19.93 35.11
CA GLY A 171 34.16 -20.50 33.80
C GLY A 171 32.97 -19.76 33.12
N ALA A 172 32.96 -19.24 31.88
CA ALA A 172 33.71 -19.42 30.61
C ALA A 172 33.19 -20.56 29.69
N PRO A 173 33.26 -20.46 28.33
CA PRO A 173 33.53 -19.32 27.42
C PRO A 173 32.46 -19.22 26.26
N PRO A 174 32.77 -18.80 25.00
CA PRO A 174 32.99 -17.41 24.53
C PRO A 174 32.14 -16.98 23.28
N ALA A 175 32.51 -15.82 22.72
CA ALA A 175 32.40 -15.37 21.31
C ALA A 175 31.11 -14.63 20.85
N ALA A 176 31.18 -13.62 19.98
CA ALA A 176 32.31 -12.76 19.57
C ALA A 176 31.80 -11.44 18.92
N GLN A 177 32.62 -10.40 18.90
CA GLN A 177 32.51 -9.29 17.94
C GLN A 177 33.71 -9.33 17.00
N GLY A 178 33.48 -9.19 15.69
CA GLY A 178 34.51 -9.28 14.66
C GLY A 178 34.01 -8.75 13.31
N THR A 179 34.81 -7.89 12.70
CA THR A 179 34.59 -7.09 11.48
C THR A 179 34.35 -7.90 10.19
N PRO A 180 33.85 -7.26 9.10
CA PRO A 180 33.23 -7.96 7.97
C PRO A 180 34.20 -8.44 6.88
N PRO A 181 33.78 -9.41 6.04
CA PRO A 181 34.38 -9.70 4.75
C PRO A 181 33.46 -9.38 3.53
N ALA A 182 34.12 -9.39 2.37
CA ALA A 182 33.67 -9.06 1.02
C ALA A 182 32.34 -9.65 0.50
N SER A 183 31.81 -8.97 -0.52
CA SER A 183 30.75 -9.45 -1.43
C SER A 183 31.22 -10.60 -2.34
N PRO A 184 30.46 -11.71 -2.48
CA PRO A 184 30.61 -12.69 -3.54
C PRO A 184 29.69 -12.39 -4.76
N ALA A 185 29.95 -13.06 -5.89
CA ALA A 185 29.31 -12.79 -7.18
C ALA A 185 27.95 -13.51 -7.41
N LYS A 186 27.35 -13.26 -8.59
CA LYS A 186 26.21 -14.00 -9.15
C LYS A 186 26.37 -15.53 -9.02
N PRO A 187 25.26 -16.27 -8.90
CA PRO A 187 25.02 -17.48 -9.65
C PRO A 187 24.20 -17.19 -10.93
N GLU A 188 24.54 -17.88 -12.02
CA GLU A 188 23.70 -17.99 -13.22
C GLU A 188 22.99 -19.35 -13.23
N GLY A 189 21.88 -19.45 -13.97
CA GLY A 189 21.35 -20.72 -14.48
C GLY A 189 20.92 -21.80 -13.47
N SER A 190 19.65 -21.78 -13.07
CA SER A 190 18.95 -22.99 -12.58
C SER A 190 17.83 -23.35 -13.56
N ASN A 191 18.04 -24.36 -14.39
CA ASN A 191 17.00 -24.92 -15.25
C ASN A 191 16.05 -25.80 -14.42
N THR A 192 14.74 -25.61 -14.58
CA THR A 192 13.69 -26.54 -14.15
C THR A 192 12.63 -26.68 -15.26
N PRO A 193 11.85 -27.78 -15.29
CA PRO A 193 11.05 -28.15 -16.48
C PRO A 193 9.91 -27.17 -16.80
N PRO A 194 9.41 -27.15 -18.05
CA PRO A 194 8.24 -26.36 -18.41
C PRO A 194 6.98 -26.92 -17.74
N ASP A 195 6.14 -26.03 -17.22
CA ASP A 195 4.74 -26.36 -16.92
C ASP A 195 3.92 -26.35 -18.22
N GLN A 196 2.76 -27.01 -18.22
CA GLN A 196 2.32 -27.85 -19.35
C GLN A 196 2.00 -27.18 -20.71
N ASP A 197 1.94 -25.85 -20.81
CA ASP A 197 1.54 -25.10 -22.03
C ASP A 197 2.70 -24.52 -22.88
N GLY A 198 3.95 -24.90 -22.61
CA GLY A 198 5.10 -24.39 -23.37
C GLY A 198 5.27 -22.86 -23.22
N LEU A 199 5.17 -22.39 -21.98
CA LEU A 199 5.31 -20.99 -21.58
C LEU A 199 6.58 -20.79 -20.74
N PRO A 200 7.34 -19.70 -20.95
CA PRO A 200 8.56 -19.45 -20.20
C PRO A 200 8.25 -18.88 -18.81
N THR A 201 8.78 -19.49 -17.74
CA THR A 201 8.66 -18.96 -16.38
C THR A 201 9.51 -17.69 -16.23
N LEU A 202 8.90 -16.52 -16.41
CA LEU A 202 9.58 -15.22 -16.40
C LEU A 202 9.27 -14.44 -15.13
N GLY A 203 10.32 -14.09 -14.37
CA GLY A 203 10.18 -13.38 -13.09
C GLY A 203 9.48 -12.03 -13.24
N GLY A 204 8.32 -11.87 -12.60
CA GLY A 204 7.51 -10.66 -12.68
C GLY A 204 6.56 -10.57 -13.90
N VAL A 205 6.33 -11.70 -14.58
CA VAL A 205 5.36 -11.84 -15.68
C VAL A 205 4.43 -13.02 -15.40
N THR A 206 3.14 -12.83 -15.62
CA THR A 206 2.11 -13.88 -15.63
C THR A 206 1.48 -13.99 -17.01
N PHE A 207 0.86 -15.14 -17.32
CA PHE A 207 0.18 -15.37 -18.59
C PHE A 207 -1.31 -15.61 -18.34
N ASN A 208 -2.16 -14.85 -19.01
CA ASN A 208 -3.61 -15.05 -19.01
C ASN A 208 -4.08 -15.47 -20.41
N GLN A 209 -4.95 -16.46 -20.50
CA GLN A 209 -5.62 -16.83 -21.75
C GLN A 209 -6.90 -16.00 -21.90
N VAL A 210 -7.07 -15.32 -23.03
CA VAL A 210 -8.23 -14.48 -23.35
C VAL A 210 -8.60 -14.69 -24.83
N ASN A 211 -9.84 -15.12 -25.10
CA ASN A 211 -10.41 -15.26 -26.45
C ASN A 211 -9.54 -16.09 -27.45
N GLY A 212 -8.83 -17.12 -26.97
CA GLY A 212 -7.94 -17.95 -27.79
C GLY A 212 -6.54 -17.38 -28.00
N GLU A 213 -6.19 -16.26 -27.36
CA GLU A 213 -4.84 -15.73 -27.26
C GLU A 213 -4.28 -15.93 -25.84
N ILE A 214 -2.96 -16.08 -25.71
CA ILE A 214 -2.25 -16.05 -24.45
C ILE A 214 -1.53 -14.70 -24.35
N HIS A 215 -1.88 -13.90 -23.36
CA HIS A 215 -1.36 -12.55 -23.11
C HIS A 215 -0.39 -12.58 -21.94
N ALA A 216 0.82 -12.05 -22.13
CA ALA A 216 1.82 -11.90 -21.06
C ALA A 216 1.66 -10.53 -20.39
N ILE A 217 1.46 -10.54 -19.08
CA ILE A 217 1.07 -9.39 -18.25
C ILE A 217 2.08 -9.24 -17.11
N GLY A 218 2.50 -8.01 -16.80
CA GLY A 218 3.40 -7.75 -15.67
C GLY A 218 4.38 -6.61 -15.94
N LYS A 219 4.94 -6.05 -14.87
CA LYS A 219 5.86 -4.90 -14.97
C LYS A 219 7.17 -5.24 -15.70
N ALA A 220 7.62 -6.49 -15.61
CA ALA A 220 8.86 -6.97 -16.24
C ALA A 220 8.69 -7.47 -17.68
N THR A 221 7.49 -7.36 -18.29
CA THR A 221 7.22 -7.83 -19.66
C THR A 221 8.09 -7.15 -20.72
N TYR A 222 8.51 -5.90 -20.48
CA TYR A 222 9.42 -5.17 -21.36
C TYR A 222 10.89 -5.59 -21.19
N ASP A 223 11.28 -6.01 -20.00
CA ASP A 223 12.65 -6.47 -19.72
C ASP A 223 12.88 -7.88 -20.31
N HIS A 224 11.86 -8.74 -20.25
CA HIS A 224 11.87 -10.08 -20.84
C HIS A 224 11.41 -10.14 -22.32
N LYS A 225 11.33 -8.99 -23.01
CA LYS A 225 10.84 -8.86 -24.40
C LYS A 225 11.44 -9.88 -25.38
N ASP A 226 12.72 -10.21 -25.24
CA ASP A 226 13.43 -11.06 -26.20
C ASP A 226 13.22 -12.56 -25.90
N ALA A 227 12.98 -12.92 -24.64
CA ALA A 227 12.48 -14.25 -24.27
C ALA A 227 11.02 -14.46 -24.72
N LEU A 228 10.17 -13.43 -24.60
CA LEU A 228 8.80 -13.45 -25.11
C LEU A 228 8.76 -13.65 -26.63
N LYS A 229 9.59 -12.93 -27.40
CA LYS A 229 9.76 -13.20 -28.85
C LYS A 229 10.19 -14.64 -29.14
N ALA A 230 11.18 -15.15 -28.41
CA ALA A 230 11.68 -16.52 -28.60
C ALA A 230 10.58 -17.59 -28.36
N CYS A 231 9.64 -17.31 -27.46
CA CYS A 231 8.46 -18.15 -27.21
C CYS A 231 7.23 -17.79 -28.10
N GLY A 232 7.42 -17.05 -29.19
CA GLY A 232 6.41 -16.78 -30.21
C GLY A 232 5.45 -15.63 -29.93
N PHE A 233 5.70 -14.79 -28.92
CA PHE A 233 4.85 -13.64 -28.62
C PHE A 233 5.17 -12.44 -29.52
N SER A 234 4.11 -11.82 -30.04
CA SER A 234 4.13 -10.53 -30.74
C SER A 234 3.72 -9.40 -29.78
N PHE A 235 4.28 -8.20 -29.95
CA PHE A 235 3.87 -7.03 -29.18
C PHE A 235 2.78 -6.25 -29.92
N ARG A 236 1.63 -6.01 -29.25
CA ARG A 236 0.54 -5.21 -29.80
C ARG A 236 0.63 -3.77 -29.28
N SER A 237 0.89 -2.81 -30.17
CA SER A 237 1.13 -1.41 -29.80
C SER A 237 -0.10 -0.66 -29.28
N SER A 238 -1.32 -1.04 -29.68
CA SER A 238 -2.58 -0.47 -29.17
C SER A 238 -2.79 -0.77 -27.70
N ASP A 239 -2.64 -2.05 -27.33
CA ASP A 239 -2.99 -2.60 -26.03
C ASP A 239 -1.77 -2.62 -25.08
N LYS A 240 -0.57 -2.38 -25.64
CA LYS A 240 0.75 -2.49 -25.01
C LYS A 240 1.03 -3.86 -24.36
N VAL A 241 0.46 -4.91 -24.93
CA VAL A 241 0.55 -6.29 -24.42
C VAL A 241 1.37 -7.17 -25.36
N TRP A 242 2.07 -8.15 -24.79
CA TRP A 242 2.66 -9.25 -25.55
C TRP A 242 1.64 -10.38 -25.67
N TYR A 243 1.36 -10.86 -26.88
CA TYR A 243 0.38 -11.92 -27.14
C TYR A 243 0.92 -12.97 -28.10
N LYS A 244 0.55 -14.25 -27.89
CA LYS A 244 0.59 -15.30 -28.91
C LYS A 244 -0.81 -15.90 -29.05
N LYS A 245 -1.10 -16.59 -30.15
CA LYS A 245 -2.29 -17.46 -30.18
C LYS A 245 -2.05 -18.66 -29.26
N ALA A 246 -3.11 -19.15 -28.62
CA ALA A 246 -3.10 -20.51 -28.10
C ALA A 246 -2.98 -21.51 -29.27
N ALA A 247 -2.41 -22.69 -28.98
CA ALA A 247 -2.32 -23.79 -29.93
C ALA A 247 -3.63 -24.61 -29.95
#